data_AF-A0A196NAQ9-F1
#
_entry.id   AF-A0A196NAQ9-F1
#
_cell.length_a   1.000
_cell.length_b   1.000
_cell.length_c   1.000
_cell.angle_alpha   90.00
_cell.angle_beta   90.00
_cell.angle_gamma   90.00
#
_symmetry.space_group_name_H-M   'P 1'
#
loop_
_entity.id
_entity.type
_entity.pdbx_description
1 polymer ?
#
loop_
_entity_poly.entity_id
_entity_poly.type
_entity_poly.pdbx_seq_one_letter_code
_entity_poly.pdbx_strand_id
1 'polypeptide(L)'
;MSIVFRIATAADDRDGPTATINARQLAAFRSLLRAEGCRLGLALIDPDNDEETPLAYTFEARVCPLALASMARVFDFAADVIAVLDEAQFRSRRVSFYRSRPDGPVAMRPSITSDLGVEMDLARGNAYTLLESLGLRPDSVGELPVAEVRKRLDNPAVRRRMREQNIDHYADRLERLIATAETDDSSRFEWA
;
A
#
# COMPACT_ATOMS: atom_id res chain seq x y z
N MET A 1 3.65 -0.02 20.45
CA MET A 1 2.79 0.67 19.47
C MET A 1 3.68 1.33 18.44
N SER A 2 3.38 1.12 17.17
CA SER A 2 4.06 1.74 16.04
C SER A 2 3.17 2.82 15.40
N ILE A 3 3.72 3.55 14.44
CA ILE A 3 3.04 4.57 13.62
C ILE A 3 3.36 4.23 12.17
N VAL A 4 2.32 4.15 11.33
CA VAL A 4 2.44 3.84 9.91
C VAL A 4 2.45 5.13 9.11
N PHE A 5 3.49 5.34 8.33
CA PHE A 5 3.58 6.44 7.37
C PHE A 5 3.19 5.94 5.97
N ARG A 6 2.30 6.68 5.30
CA ARG A 6 1.79 6.34 3.96
C ARG A 6 1.54 7.57 3.10
N ILE A 7 1.28 7.34 1.81
CA ILE A 7 0.69 8.34 0.93
C ILE A 7 -0.82 8.10 0.85
N ALA A 8 -1.59 9.12 1.20
CA ALA A 8 -3.03 9.19 1.11
C ALA A 8 -3.46 10.11 -0.02
N THR A 9 -4.62 9.82 -0.61
CA THR A 9 -5.27 10.59 -1.67
C THR A 9 -6.71 10.87 -1.26
N ALA A 10 -7.37 11.86 -1.86
CA ALA A 10 -8.80 12.11 -1.59
C ALA A 10 -9.71 10.91 -1.95
N ALA A 11 -9.22 9.99 -2.79
CA ALA A 11 -9.92 8.76 -3.11
C ALA A 11 -9.83 7.69 -1.99
N ASP A 12 -8.91 7.83 -1.03
CA ASP A 12 -8.84 6.96 0.14
C ASP A 12 -9.91 7.32 1.20
N ASP A 13 -10.46 8.54 1.14
CA ASP A 13 -11.49 9.04 2.06
C ASP A 13 -12.92 8.66 1.62
N ARG A 14 -13.07 8.01 0.46
CA ARG A 14 -14.36 7.66 -0.15
C ARG A 14 -14.54 6.15 -0.17
N ASP A 15 -15.80 5.72 -0.15
CA ASP A 15 -16.14 4.33 -0.44
C ASP A 15 -15.77 4.02 -1.90
N GLY A 16 -14.78 3.15 -2.07
CA GLY A 16 -14.32 2.67 -3.37
C GLY A 16 -15.13 1.48 -3.90
N PRO A 17 -14.81 0.98 -5.11
CA PRO A 17 -15.43 -0.22 -5.64
C PRO A 17 -15.14 -1.41 -4.72
N THR A 18 -16.14 -2.30 -4.63
CA THR A 18 -16.01 -3.57 -3.94
C THR A 18 -16.59 -4.67 -4.81
N ALA A 19 -16.04 -5.87 -4.71
CA ALA A 19 -16.55 -7.04 -5.40
C ALA A 19 -16.61 -8.24 -4.46
N THR A 20 -17.54 -9.15 -4.73
CA THR A 20 -17.68 -10.39 -3.98
C THR A 20 -17.26 -11.56 -4.85
N ILE A 21 -16.32 -12.36 -4.38
CA ILE A 21 -15.82 -13.55 -5.07
C ILE A 21 -16.03 -14.80 -4.22
N ASN A 22 -16.07 -15.95 -4.87
CA ASN A 22 -16.12 -17.23 -4.19
C ASN A 22 -14.71 -17.81 -3.96
N ALA A 23 -14.63 -18.85 -3.14
CA ALA A 23 -13.35 -19.49 -2.79
C ALA A 23 -12.63 -20.10 -4.01
N ARG A 24 -13.36 -20.57 -5.03
CA ARG A 24 -12.78 -21.14 -6.25
C ARG A 24 -12.10 -20.05 -7.09
N GLN A 25 -12.78 -18.91 -7.27
CA GLN A 25 -12.21 -17.74 -7.95
C GLN A 25 -10.97 -17.23 -7.21
N LEU A 26 -11.02 -17.14 -5.87
CA LEU A 26 -9.86 -16.75 -5.08
C LEU A 26 -8.68 -17.73 -5.24
N ALA A 27 -8.93 -19.04 -5.22
CA ALA A 27 -7.89 -20.05 -5.41
C ALA A 27 -7.26 -19.99 -6.81
N ALA A 28 -8.09 -19.78 -7.84
CA ALA A 28 -7.62 -19.57 -9.20
C ALA A 28 -6.78 -18.29 -9.33
N PHE A 29 -7.21 -17.21 -8.67
CA PHE A 29 -6.47 -15.95 -8.67
C PHE A 29 -5.11 -16.07 -7.97
N ARG A 30 -5.05 -16.73 -6.81
CA ARG A 30 -3.77 -17.04 -6.15
C ARG A 30 -2.84 -17.85 -7.03
N SER A 31 -3.38 -18.82 -7.76
CA SER A 31 -2.59 -19.64 -8.69
C SER A 31 -2.03 -18.78 -9.83
N LEU A 32 -2.81 -17.83 -10.36
CA LEU A 32 -2.34 -16.85 -11.33
C LEU A 32 -1.23 -15.97 -10.74
N LEU A 33 -1.42 -15.40 -9.55
CA LEU A 33 -0.43 -14.54 -8.89
C LEU A 33 0.89 -15.26 -8.65
N ARG A 34 0.86 -16.53 -8.24
CA ARG A 34 2.10 -17.31 -8.06
C ARG A 34 2.81 -17.57 -9.38
N ALA A 35 2.08 -17.97 -10.42
CA ALA A 35 2.66 -18.21 -11.74
C ALA A 35 3.28 -16.93 -12.33
N GLU A 36 2.57 -15.80 -12.26
CA GLU A 36 3.05 -14.51 -12.73
C GLU A 36 4.18 -13.95 -11.87
N GLY A 37 4.12 -14.14 -10.55
CA GLY A 37 5.19 -13.76 -9.63
C GLY A 37 6.50 -14.50 -9.93
N CYS A 38 6.43 -15.81 -10.16
CA CYS A 38 7.58 -16.59 -10.63
C CYS A 38 8.11 -16.10 -11.98
N ARG A 39 7.21 -15.79 -12.93
CA ARG A 39 7.60 -15.30 -14.27
C ARG A 39 8.28 -13.94 -14.21
N LEU A 40 7.83 -13.05 -13.33
CA LEU A 40 8.32 -11.68 -13.19
C LEU A 40 9.49 -11.54 -12.20
N GLY A 41 9.73 -12.56 -11.37
CA GLY A 41 10.67 -12.45 -10.25
C GLY A 41 10.19 -11.48 -9.17
N LEU A 42 8.87 -11.39 -8.96
CA LEU A 42 8.24 -10.46 -8.01
C LEU A 42 7.37 -11.22 -7.00
N ALA A 43 7.39 -10.80 -5.74
CA ALA A 43 6.39 -11.20 -4.76
C ALA A 43 5.08 -10.47 -5.05
N LEU A 44 4.08 -11.18 -5.56
CA LEU A 44 2.75 -10.62 -5.86
C LEU A 44 1.73 -10.86 -4.76
N ILE A 45 2.03 -11.77 -3.83
CA ILE A 45 1.32 -11.97 -2.58
C ILE A 45 2.34 -11.60 -1.50
N ASP A 46 1.91 -10.87 -0.49
CA ASP A 46 2.74 -10.58 0.65
C ASP A 46 3.26 -11.89 1.30
N PRO A 47 4.58 -12.15 1.32
CA PRO A 47 5.13 -13.42 1.79
C PRO A 47 4.80 -13.72 3.25
N ASP A 48 4.69 -12.69 4.09
CA ASP A 48 4.32 -12.84 5.51
C ASP A 48 2.90 -13.42 5.67
N ASN A 49 2.04 -13.24 4.66
CA ASN A 49 0.68 -13.80 4.63
C ASN A 49 0.58 -15.15 3.88
N ASP A 50 1.57 -15.54 3.06
CA ASP A 50 1.53 -16.81 2.29
C ASP A 50 2.13 -17.99 3.09
N GLU A 51 3.11 -17.75 3.97
CA GLU A 51 3.80 -18.80 4.74
C GLU A 51 3.09 -19.18 6.06
N GLU A 52 2.55 -18.21 6.80
CA GLU A 52 1.98 -18.48 8.14
C GLU A 52 0.54 -19.00 8.10
N THR A 53 -0.23 -18.77 7.03
CA THR A 53 -1.59 -19.31 6.90
C THR A 53 -2.03 -19.40 5.43
N PRO A 54 -1.78 -20.53 4.73
CA PRO A 54 -2.18 -20.74 3.33
C PRO A 54 -3.69 -20.58 3.08
N LEU A 55 -4.50 -20.64 4.15
CA LEU A 55 -5.95 -20.49 4.16
C LEU A 55 -6.42 -19.11 4.66
N ALA A 56 -5.52 -18.15 4.90
CA ALA A 56 -5.91 -16.81 5.32
C ALA A 56 -6.76 -16.19 4.23
N TYR A 57 -8.01 -15.86 4.55
CA TYR A 57 -8.89 -15.13 3.65
C TYR A 57 -8.65 -13.62 3.68
N THR A 58 -7.75 -13.17 4.55
CA THR A 58 -7.30 -11.79 4.68
C THR A 58 -5.87 -11.69 4.19
N PHE A 59 -5.64 -11.03 3.05
CA PHE A 59 -4.31 -10.74 2.52
C PHE A 59 -4.39 -9.62 1.48
N GLU A 60 -3.24 -9.10 1.08
CA GLU A 60 -3.13 -8.14 -0.01
C GLU A 60 -2.32 -8.69 -1.18
N ALA A 61 -2.75 -8.36 -2.39
CA ALA A 61 -2.08 -8.74 -3.62
C ALA A 61 -1.61 -7.52 -4.42
N ARG A 62 -0.42 -7.66 -4.99
CA ARG A 62 0.13 -6.73 -5.97
C ARG A 62 -0.44 -7.06 -7.35
N VAL A 63 -1.15 -6.11 -7.95
CA VAL A 63 -1.90 -6.33 -9.21
C VAL A 63 -1.46 -5.41 -10.34
N CYS A 64 -0.77 -4.30 -10.05
CA CYS A 64 -0.34 -3.34 -11.07
C CYS A 64 0.62 -3.91 -12.11
N PRO A 65 1.51 -4.88 -11.80
CA PRO A 65 2.37 -5.48 -12.82
C PRO A 65 1.66 -6.39 -13.84
N LEU A 66 0.37 -6.71 -13.62
CA LEU A 66 -0.36 -7.71 -14.40
C LEU A 66 -1.31 -7.06 -15.40
N ALA A 67 -1.57 -7.73 -16.52
CA ALA A 67 -2.59 -7.25 -17.47
C ALA A 67 -4.00 -7.42 -16.88
N LEU A 68 -4.80 -6.35 -16.91
CA LEU A 68 -6.19 -6.35 -16.42
C LEU A 68 -7.01 -7.50 -17.02
N ALA A 69 -6.90 -7.72 -18.35
CA ALA A 69 -7.62 -8.78 -19.04
C ALA A 69 -7.26 -10.19 -18.54
N SER A 70 -5.98 -10.43 -18.20
CA SER A 70 -5.53 -11.72 -17.66
C SER A 70 -6.13 -12.00 -16.29
N MET A 71 -6.21 -10.98 -15.45
CA MET A 71 -6.84 -11.06 -14.13
C MET A 71 -8.37 -11.19 -14.24
N ALA A 72 -9.02 -10.33 -15.03
CA ALA A 72 -10.47 -10.33 -15.23
C ALA A 72 -11.02 -11.67 -15.71
N ARG A 73 -10.26 -12.38 -16.56
CA ARG A 73 -10.62 -13.72 -17.05
C ARG A 73 -10.81 -14.74 -15.92
N VAL A 74 -10.07 -14.62 -14.81
CA VAL A 74 -10.23 -15.53 -13.64
C VAL A 74 -11.61 -15.38 -12.99
N PHE A 75 -12.23 -14.22 -13.19
CA PHE A 75 -13.51 -13.85 -12.61
C PHE A 75 -14.61 -13.74 -13.67
N ASP A 76 -14.45 -14.44 -14.81
CA ASP A 76 -15.41 -14.44 -15.92
C ASP A 76 -15.80 -13.02 -16.40
N PHE A 77 -14.85 -12.08 -16.31
CA PHE A 77 -15.06 -10.66 -16.65
C PHE A 77 -16.18 -9.98 -15.85
N ALA A 78 -16.40 -10.39 -14.60
CA ALA A 78 -17.33 -9.72 -13.70
C ALA A 78 -16.99 -8.22 -13.57
N ALA A 79 -17.99 -7.37 -13.83
CA ALA A 79 -17.80 -5.93 -13.95
C ALA A 79 -17.35 -5.26 -12.64
N ASP A 80 -17.85 -5.75 -11.50
CA ASP A 80 -17.44 -5.28 -10.17
C ASP A 80 -15.98 -5.63 -9.86
N VAL A 81 -15.53 -6.83 -10.22
CA VAL A 81 -14.13 -7.24 -10.08
C VAL A 81 -13.22 -6.41 -10.98
N ILE A 82 -13.65 -6.15 -12.23
CA ILE A 82 -12.92 -5.26 -13.14
C ILE A 82 -12.80 -3.86 -12.53
N ALA A 83 -13.88 -3.31 -11.97
CA ALA A 83 -13.84 -2.00 -11.33
C ALA A 83 -12.84 -1.95 -10.16
N VAL A 84 -12.79 -3.00 -9.33
CA VAL A 84 -11.79 -3.10 -8.24
C VAL A 84 -10.36 -3.15 -8.78
N LEU A 85 -10.11 -3.99 -9.78
CA LEU A 85 -8.78 -4.17 -10.35
C LEU A 85 -8.32 -2.91 -11.09
N ASP A 86 -9.18 -2.31 -11.91
CA ASP A 86 -8.89 -1.10 -12.67
C ASP A 86 -8.61 0.09 -11.75
N GLU A 87 -9.43 0.30 -10.72
CA GLU A 87 -9.20 1.33 -9.71
C GLU A 87 -7.87 1.11 -8.96
N ALA A 88 -7.56 -0.14 -8.59
CA ALA A 88 -6.30 -0.45 -7.93
C ALA A 88 -5.09 -0.17 -8.85
N GLN A 89 -5.18 -0.51 -10.13
CA GLN A 89 -4.12 -0.23 -11.11
C GLN A 89 -3.96 1.26 -11.38
N PHE A 90 -5.09 1.97 -11.57
CA PHE A 90 -5.12 3.41 -11.79
C PHE A 90 -4.42 4.17 -10.65
N ARG A 91 -4.68 3.74 -9.41
CA ARG A 91 -4.17 4.40 -8.19
C ARG A 91 -2.87 3.80 -7.66
N SER A 92 -2.26 2.86 -8.39
CA SER A 92 -1.05 2.16 -7.96
C SER A 92 -1.18 1.56 -6.54
N ARG A 93 -2.31 0.89 -6.27
CA ARG A 93 -2.63 0.24 -4.99
C ARG A 93 -2.62 -1.27 -5.09
N ARG A 94 -2.42 -1.93 -3.95
CA ARG A 94 -2.72 -3.35 -3.81
C ARG A 94 -4.22 -3.59 -3.80
N VAL A 95 -4.61 -4.86 -3.95
CA VAL A 95 -5.99 -5.31 -3.70
C VAL A 95 -6.03 -6.08 -2.40
N SER A 96 -6.91 -5.67 -1.50
CA SER A 96 -7.19 -6.37 -0.24
C SER A 96 -8.31 -7.38 -0.45
N PHE A 97 -8.11 -8.59 0.04
CA PHE A 97 -9.11 -9.66 0.14
C PHE A 97 -9.41 -9.88 1.61
N TYR A 98 -10.67 -10.07 1.97
CA TYR A 98 -11.07 -10.34 3.35
C TYR A 98 -12.41 -11.07 3.44
N ARG A 99 -12.69 -11.67 4.60
CA ARG A 99 -14.01 -12.17 4.98
C ARG A 99 -14.51 -11.46 6.22
N SER A 100 -15.74 -10.97 6.19
CA SER A 100 -16.37 -10.40 7.38
C SER A 100 -16.79 -11.48 8.40
N ARG A 101 -16.91 -12.75 7.98
CA ARG A 101 -17.23 -13.92 8.81
C ARG A 101 -16.54 -15.18 8.26
N PRO A 102 -16.17 -16.17 9.08
CA PRO A 102 -15.45 -17.37 8.64
C PRO A 102 -16.06 -18.09 7.44
N ASP A 103 -17.39 -18.24 7.41
CA ASP A 103 -18.13 -18.90 6.31
C ASP A 103 -18.76 -17.90 5.32
N GLY A 104 -18.41 -16.62 5.43
CA GLY A 104 -18.95 -15.56 4.59
C GLY A 104 -18.32 -15.52 3.20
N PRO A 105 -18.93 -14.77 2.26
CA PRO A 105 -18.33 -14.48 0.97
C PRO A 105 -16.98 -13.76 1.14
N VAL A 106 -16.06 -13.96 0.18
CA VAL A 106 -14.80 -13.22 0.14
C VAL A 106 -15.07 -11.89 -0.56
N ALA A 107 -14.79 -10.80 0.13
CA ALA A 107 -14.81 -9.47 -0.44
C ALA A 107 -13.42 -9.09 -0.97
N MET A 108 -13.39 -8.28 -2.01
CA MET A 108 -12.18 -7.63 -2.50
C MET A 108 -12.41 -6.14 -2.75
N ARG A 109 -11.38 -5.33 -2.49
CA ARG A 109 -11.38 -3.89 -2.70
C ARG A 109 -9.95 -3.36 -2.92
N PRO A 110 -9.76 -2.17 -3.52
CA PRO A 110 -8.46 -1.51 -3.49
C PRO A 110 -8.01 -1.26 -2.05
N SER A 111 -6.73 -1.52 -1.77
CA SER A 111 -6.12 -1.26 -0.47
C SER A 111 -5.64 0.19 -0.35
N ILE A 112 -5.45 0.66 0.88
CA ILE A 112 -4.73 1.89 1.19
C ILE A 112 -3.21 1.72 1.04
N THR A 113 -2.72 0.48 0.97
CA THR A 113 -1.32 0.14 0.73
C THR A 113 -0.97 0.36 -0.74
N SER A 114 0.14 1.06 -0.99
CA SER A 114 0.75 1.19 -2.30
C SER A 114 1.07 -0.18 -2.92
N ASP A 115 1.00 -0.30 -4.24
CA ASP A 115 1.34 -1.54 -4.96
C ASP A 115 2.76 -2.04 -4.59
N LEU A 116 3.69 -1.11 -4.39
CA LEU A 116 5.06 -1.41 -3.97
C LEU A 116 5.19 -1.81 -2.49
N GLY A 117 4.20 -1.54 -1.63
CA GLY A 117 4.26 -1.82 -0.19
C GLY A 117 5.38 -1.06 0.52
N VAL A 118 5.58 0.22 0.16
CA VAL A 118 6.69 1.05 0.67
C VAL A 118 6.32 1.87 1.90
N GLU A 119 5.12 1.66 2.45
CA GLU A 119 4.67 2.21 3.71
C GLU A 119 5.68 1.91 4.84
N MET A 120 5.84 2.85 5.75
CA MET A 120 6.83 2.74 6.82
C MET A 120 6.11 2.51 8.15
N ASP A 121 6.11 1.27 8.62
CA ASP A 121 5.70 0.95 9.99
C ASP A 121 6.89 1.13 10.94
N LEU A 122 6.86 2.20 11.74
CA LEU A 122 7.96 2.58 12.63
C LEU A 122 7.54 2.47 14.09
N ALA A 123 8.43 1.93 14.93
CA ALA A 123 8.26 2.05 16.38
C ALA A 123 8.13 3.53 16.78
N ARG A 124 7.25 3.84 17.74
CA ARG A 124 6.87 5.22 18.10
C ARG A 124 8.05 6.16 18.33
N GLY A 125 9.12 5.70 19.00
CA GLY A 125 10.32 6.52 19.21
C GLY A 125 10.95 6.96 17.88
N ASN A 126 11.15 6.03 16.96
CA ASN A 126 11.71 6.30 15.63
C ASN A 126 10.79 7.19 14.78
N ALA A 127 9.48 6.98 14.89
CA ALA A 127 8.48 7.82 14.21
C ALA A 127 8.55 9.28 14.68
N TYR A 128 8.64 9.51 15.99
CA TYR A 128 8.75 10.85 16.55
C TYR A 128 10.07 11.53 16.18
N THR A 129 11.19 10.79 16.24
CA THR A 129 12.50 11.27 15.78
C THR A 129 12.46 11.65 14.29
N LEU A 130 11.78 10.86 13.45
CA LEU A 130 11.59 11.19 12.03
C LEU A 130 10.81 12.50 11.84
N LEU A 131 9.67 12.66 12.54
CA LEU A 131 8.85 13.88 12.48
C LEU A 131 9.64 15.12 12.95
N GLU A 132 10.35 15.02 14.07
CA GLU A 132 11.20 16.10 14.58
C GLU A 132 12.32 16.47 13.61
N SER A 133 12.97 15.48 13.00
CA SER A 133 13.99 15.69 11.97
C SER A 133 13.45 16.45 10.76
N LEU A 134 12.21 16.15 10.34
CA LEU A 134 11.49 16.89 9.31
C LEU A 134 11.06 18.30 9.76
N GLY A 135 11.21 18.65 11.04
CA GLY A 135 10.74 19.92 11.61
C GLY A 135 9.22 19.95 11.83
N LEU A 136 8.63 18.78 12.10
CA LEU A 136 7.22 18.61 12.45
C LEU A 136 7.12 18.37 13.96
N ARG A 137 5.91 18.54 14.50
CA ARG A 137 5.63 18.14 15.89
C ARG A 137 5.54 16.61 15.95
N PRO A 138 6.07 15.97 17.01
CA PRO A 138 6.01 14.51 17.19
C PRO A 138 4.62 14.07 17.68
N ASP A 139 3.62 14.26 16.83
CA ASP A 139 2.25 13.83 17.08
C ASP A 139 2.04 12.40 16.55
N SER A 140 1.18 11.62 17.20
CA SER A 140 0.92 10.23 16.77
C SER A 140 0.06 10.13 15.52
N VAL A 141 -0.69 11.19 15.18
CA VAL A 141 -1.55 11.26 14.01
C VAL A 141 -1.37 12.60 13.33
N GLY A 142 -1.29 12.62 12.02
CA GLY A 142 -1.30 13.84 11.25
C GLY A 142 -1.08 13.62 9.76
N GLU A 143 -1.10 14.73 9.03
CA GLU A 143 -0.87 14.74 7.59
C GLU A 143 -0.12 16.00 7.16
N LEU A 144 0.57 15.91 6.03
CA LEU A 144 1.27 17.02 5.38
C LEU A 144 1.18 16.86 3.86
N PRO A 145 0.97 17.93 3.07
CA PRO A 145 1.06 17.83 1.61
C PRO A 145 2.42 17.26 1.18
N VAL A 146 2.41 16.33 0.22
CA VAL A 146 3.65 15.66 -0.22
C VAL A 146 4.67 16.65 -0.78
N ALA A 147 4.21 17.72 -1.45
CA ALA A 147 5.08 18.80 -1.94
C ALA A 147 5.88 19.47 -0.82
N GLU A 148 5.30 19.65 0.37
CA GLU A 148 5.98 20.23 1.52
C GLU A 148 6.99 19.24 2.13
N VAL A 149 6.70 17.94 2.12
CA VAL A 149 7.68 16.92 2.54
C VAL A 149 8.88 16.92 1.58
N ARG A 150 8.66 16.98 0.26
CA ARG A 150 9.73 17.10 -0.75
C ARG A 150 10.63 18.30 -0.48
N LYS A 151 10.04 19.48 -0.32
CA LYS A 151 10.75 20.72 0.02
C LYS A 151 11.58 20.60 1.30
N ARG A 152 11.07 19.89 2.31
CA ARG A 152 11.81 19.62 3.56
C ARG A 152 12.99 18.69 3.30
N LEU A 153 12.83 17.63 2.53
CA LEU A 153 13.92 16.69 2.22
C LEU A 153 15.03 17.29 1.37
N ASP A 154 14.69 18.27 0.53
CA ASP A 154 15.66 19.05 -0.25
C ASP A 154 16.52 19.97 0.64
N ASN A 155 16.06 20.27 1.86
CA ASN A 155 16.82 21.10 2.80
C ASN A 155 18.00 20.29 3.41
N PRO A 156 19.27 20.67 3.16
CA PRO A 156 20.41 19.93 3.69
C PRO A 156 20.46 19.87 5.23
N ALA A 157 19.83 20.82 5.93
CA ALA A 157 19.73 20.82 7.37
C ALA A 157 18.86 19.67 7.90
N VAL A 158 17.81 19.25 7.17
CA VAL A 158 16.99 18.08 7.52
C VAL A 158 17.83 16.81 7.42
N ARG A 159 18.56 16.61 6.30
CA ARG A 159 19.48 15.48 6.12
C ARG A 159 20.59 15.43 7.17
N ARG A 160 21.06 16.60 7.61
CA ARG A 160 22.05 16.68 8.70
C ARG A 160 21.45 16.23 10.03
N ARG A 161 20.27 16.72 10.41
CA ARG A 161 19.57 16.29 11.65
C ARG A 161 19.29 14.80 11.67
N MET A 162 18.83 14.22 10.55
CA MET A 162 18.59 12.78 10.44
C MET A 162 19.87 11.97 10.70
N ARG A 163 21.02 12.43 10.19
CA ARG A 163 22.34 11.81 10.47
C ARG A 163 22.76 11.98 11.94
N GLU A 164 22.58 13.16 12.50
CA GLU A 164 22.87 13.42 13.94
C GLU A 164 22.03 12.53 14.86
N GLN A 165 20.83 12.14 14.42
CA GLN A 165 19.90 11.28 15.15
C GLN A 165 20.00 9.78 14.75
N ASN A 166 20.94 9.41 13.87
CA ASN A 166 21.13 8.04 13.37
C ASN A 166 19.89 7.43 12.68
N ILE A 167 19.08 8.26 12.01
CA ILE A 167 17.87 7.87 11.28
C ILE A 167 17.93 8.21 9.78
N ASP A 168 19.12 8.46 9.26
CA ASP A 168 19.37 8.80 7.85
C ASP A 168 18.89 7.72 6.87
N HIS A 169 18.93 6.45 7.27
CA HIS A 169 18.35 5.34 6.51
C HIS A 169 16.82 5.46 6.27
N TYR A 170 16.10 6.24 7.07
CA TYR A 170 14.68 6.53 6.81
C TYR A 170 14.48 7.55 5.68
N ALA A 171 15.49 8.35 5.34
CA ALA A 171 15.37 9.34 4.29
C ALA A 171 15.16 8.66 2.92
N ASP A 172 15.93 7.62 2.61
CA ASP A 172 15.80 6.85 1.36
C ASP A 172 14.49 6.05 1.29
N ARG A 173 13.94 5.64 2.45
CA ARG A 173 12.62 5.00 2.53
C ARG A 173 11.51 6.03 2.30
N LEU A 174 11.66 7.22 2.87
CA LEU A 174 10.71 8.30 2.72
C LEU A 174 10.67 8.83 1.28
N GLU A 175 11.82 8.94 0.61
CA GLU A 175 11.87 9.28 -0.82
C GLU A 175 11.15 8.24 -1.68
N ARG A 176 11.36 6.95 -1.40
CA ARG A 176 10.65 5.86 -2.09
C ARG A 176 9.14 5.93 -1.86
N LEU A 177 8.70 6.25 -0.65
CA LEU A 177 7.30 6.44 -0.32
C LEU A 177 6.72 7.67 -1.05
N ILE A 178 7.42 8.80 -1.05
CA ILE A 178 6.99 10.03 -1.72
C ILE A 178 6.94 9.88 -3.25
N ALA A 179 7.76 8.99 -3.81
CA ALA A 179 7.74 8.67 -5.23
C ALA A 179 6.48 7.93 -5.67
N THR A 180 5.68 7.37 -4.74
CA THR A 180 4.38 6.74 -5.06
C THR A 180 3.22 7.73 -5.08
N ALA A 181 3.44 8.97 -4.64
CA ALA A 181 2.44 10.01 -4.73
C ALA A 181 2.11 10.34 -6.19
N GLU A 182 0.84 10.62 -6.43
CA GLU A 182 0.39 11.13 -7.71
C GLU A 182 1.11 12.45 -8.03
N THR A 183 1.24 12.76 -9.32
CA THR A 183 1.89 13.99 -9.77
C THR A 183 1.04 15.23 -9.50
N ASP A 184 -0.22 15.06 -9.10
CA ASP A 184 -1.09 16.16 -8.70
C ASP A 184 -0.88 16.54 -7.22
N ASP A 185 -1.33 17.74 -6.85
CA ASP A 185 -1.17 18.27 -5.50
C ASP A 185 -2.15 17.64 -4.48
N SER A 186 -2.89 16.59 -4.85
CA SER A 186 -3.90 15.98 -3.99
C SER A 186 -3.32 14.98 -2.99
N SER A 187 -2.09 14.52 -3.23
CA SER A 187 -1.42 13.52 -2.39
C SER A 187 -0.93 14.11 -1.07
N ARG A 188 -1.23 13.39 0.02
CA ARG A 188 -0.90 13.74 1.40
C ARG A 188 0.02 12.67 1.98
N PHE A 189 1.06 13.09 2.68
CA PHE A 189 1.86 12.22 3.53
C PHE A 189 1.16 12.14 4.89
N GLU A 190 0.67 10.96 5.24
CA GLU A 190 -0.14 10.71 6.43
C GLU A 190 0.61 9.78 7.39
N TRP A 191 0.41 9.98 8.69
CA TRP A 191 0.85 9.06 9.74
C TRP A 191 -0.23 8.82 10.79
N ALA A 192 -0.39 7.58 11.23
CA ALA A 192 -1.32 7.17 12.30
C ALA A 192 -0.91 5.83 12.94
#